data_AF-A0A973SLS6-F1
#
_entry.id   AF-A0A973SLS6-F1
#
_cell.length_a   1.000
_cell.length_b   1.000
_cell.length_c   1.000
_cell.angle_alpha   90.00
_cell.angle_beta   90.00
_cell.angle_gamma   90.00
#
_symmetry.space_group_name_H-M   'P 1'
#
loop_
_entity.id
_entity.type
_entity.pdbx_description
1 polymer ?
#
loop_
_entity_poly.entity_id
_entity_poly.type
_entity_poly.pdbx_seq_one_letter_code
_entity_poly.pdbx_strand_id
1 'polypeptide(L)'
;MTLNQARDRMVAAVREVPPLDLAVAGALAILGFFQSDSALMLAGVLLSTLPLAVRRTHPPISVVVPLAGAAMVFLAERLPVDWPLAVWISAAICFYTLLGMIDRRLAWVAGGLVTLLTLGLGASAWYYNREEIIPFLVALAVVAVVVTLLSDVRRSRTEVTRVRASNVETLREQAAMAERA
;
A
#
# COMPACT_ATOMS: atom_id res chain seq x y z
N MET A 1 -30.70 1.18 5.52
CA MET A 1 -29.59 2.11 5.85
C MET A 1 -29.91 3.44 5.21
N THR A 2 -30.03 4.51 5.99
CA THR A 2 -30.51 5.81 5.48
C THR A 2 -29.35 6.62 4.87
N LEU A 3 -29.64 7.39 3.82
CA LEU A 3 -28.67 8.25 3.11
C LEU A 3 -27.90 9.20 4.06
N ASN A 4 -28.53 9.61 5.16
CA ASN A 4 -27.91 10.46 6.18
C ASN A 4 -26.86 9.71 7.02
N GLN A 5 -27.07 8.43 7.36
CA GLN A 5 -26.04 7.63 8.05
C GLN A 5 -24.81 7.36 7.18
N ALA A 6 -25.00 7.23 5.86
CA ALA A 6 -23.89 7.09 4.92
C ALA A 6 -23.09 8.40 4.81
N ARG A 7 -23.79 9.54 4.76
CA ARG A 7 -23.19 10.89 4.74
C ARG A 7 -22.42 11.20 6.02
N ASP A 8 -22.98 10.91 7.20
CA ASP A 8 -22.31 11.18 8.47
C ASP A 8 -21.07 10.28 8.68
N ARG A 9 -21.11 9.03 8.20
CA ARG A 9 -19.92 8.17 8.17
C ARG A 9 -18.86 8.66 7.18
N MET A 10 -19.25 9.22 6.04
CA MET A 10 -18.31 9.85 5.12
C MET A 10 -17.68 11.11 5.71
N VAL A 11 -18.47 11.98 6.37
CA VAL A 11 -17.96 13.20 7.03
C VAL A 11 -17.04 12.87 8.21
N ALA A 12 -17.35 11.83 8.99
CA ALA A 12 -16.47 11.35 10.07
C ALA A 12 -15.19 10.71 9.53
N ALA A 13 -15.24 9.98 8.41
CA ALA A 13 -14.06 9.38 7.77
C ALA A 13 -13.13 10.42 7.11
N VAL A 14 -13.64 11.59 6.73
CA VAL A 14 -12.87 12.70 6.14
C VAL A 14 -12.05 13.47 7.19
N ARG A 15 -12.39 13.38 8.49
CA ARG A 15 -11.91 14.33 9.50
C ARG A 15 -10.55 14.05 10.13
N GLU A 16 -9.97 12.87 9.99
CA GLU A 16 -8.65 12.58 10.57
C GLU A 16 -7.77 11.85 9.57
N VAL A 17 -6.99 12.62 8.81
CA VAL A 17 -5.74 12.08 8.27
C VAL A 17 -4.91 11.74 9.50
N PRO A 18 -4.62 10.45 9.78
CA PRO A 18 -3.94 10.09 11.00
C PRO A 18 -2.56 10.77 11.00
N PRO A 19 -2.15 11.39 12.12
CA PRO A 19 -0.90 12.14 12.19
C PRO A 19 0.32 11.28 11.81
N LEU A 20 0.21 9.96 11.99
CA LEU A 20 1.20 8.99 11.54
C LEU A 20 1.40 8.98 10.01
N ASP A 21 0.33 9.04 9.21
CA ASP A 21 0.44 9.00 7.73
C ASP A 21 1.12 10.28 7.22
N LEU A 22 0.82 11.43 7.84
CA LEU A 22 1.49 12.71 7.55
C LEU A 22 2.96 12.70 8.00
N ALA A 23 3.26 12.17 9.19
CA ALA A 23 4.63 12.06 9.69
C ALA A 23 5.48 11.15 8.79
N VAL A 24 4.93 10.01 8.35
CA VAL A 24 5.61 9.10 7.41
C VAL A 24 5.80 9.77 6.05
N ALA A 25 4.77 10.43 5.50
CA ALA A 25 4.90 11.16 4.24
C ALA A 25 5.97 12.26 4.32
N GLY A 26 5.97 13.05 5.39
CA GLY A 26 6.97 14.08 5.65
C GLY A 26 8.38 13.52 5.81
N ALA A 27 8.55 12.43 6.56
CA ALA A 27 9.84 11.77 6.72
C ALA A 27 10.38 11.22 5.39
N LEU A 28 9.52 10.60 4.56
CA LEU A 28 9.91 10.12 3.24
C LEU A 28 10.20 11.27 2.28
N ALA A 29 9.46 12.38 2.35
CA ALA A 29 9.75 13.58 1.56
C ALA A 29 11.11 14.20 1.94
N ILE A 30 11.44 14.29 3.23
CA ILE A 30 12.75 14.77 3.70
C ILE A 30 13.86 13.82 3.25
N LEU A 31 13.70 12.50 3.45
CA LEU A 31 14.66 11.51 2.99
C LEU A 31 14.87 11.61 1.47
N GLY A 32 13.76 11.73 0.74
CA GLY A 32 13.72 11.94 -0.71
C GLY A 32 14.45 13.19 -1.16
N PHE A 33 14.30 14.30 -0.43
CA PHE A 33 14.98 15.56 -0.69
C PHE A 33 16.50 15.41 -0.61
N PHE A 34 17.03 14.75 0.42
CA PHE A 34 18.46 14.51 0.55
C PHE A 34 19.04 13.56 -0.50
N GLN A 35 18.20 12.72 -1.10
CA GLN A 35 18.58 11.82 -2.18
C GLN A 35 18.37 12.43 -3.57
N SER A 36 17.72 13.60 -3.65
CA SER A 36 17.40 14.28 -4.89
C SER A 36 18.52 15.22 -5.34
N ASP A 37 19.05 14.98 -6.53
CA ASP A 37 20.09 15.80 -7.19
C ASP A 37 19.52 16.76 -8.23
N SER A 38 18.25 16.61 -8.61
CA SER A 38 17.56 17.45 -9.59
C SER A 38 16.17 17.85 -9.13
N ALA A 39 15.69 19.01 -9.61
CA ALA A 39 14.33 19.48 -9.33
C ALA A 39 13.26 18.54 -9.89
N LEU A 40 13.54 17.88 -11.03
CA LEU A 40 12.65 16.90 -11.63
C LEU A 40 12.55 15.63 -10.76
N MET A 41 13.69 15.14 -10.24
CA MET A 41 13.68 14.00 -9.31
C MET A 41 12.99 14.34 -8.00
N LEU A 42 13.24 15.53 -7.44
CA LEU A 42 12.54 16.00 -6.25
C LEU A 42 11.01 16.05 -6.47
N ALA A 43 10.55 16.58 -7.61
CA ALA A 43 9.14 16.61 -7.95
C ALA A 43 8.56 15.18 -8.06
N GLY A 44 9.27 14.27 -8.72
CA GLY A 44 8.90 12.87 -8.83
C GLY A 44 8.80 12.17 -7.46
N VAL A 45 9.76 12.41 -6.57
CA VAL A 45 9.78 11.85 -5.21
C VAL A 45 8.65 12.43 -4.36
N LEU A 46 8.43 13.74 -4.40
CA LEU A 46 7.33 14.39 -3.70
C LEU A 46 5.99 13.83 -4.18
N LEU A 47 5.78 13.76 -5.50
CA LEU A 47 4.59 13.12 -6.07
C LEU A 47 4.46 11.66 -5.66
N SER A 48 5.57 10.90 -5.60
CA SER A 48 5.53 9.51 -5.17
C SER A 48 5.12 9.33 -3.72
N THR A 49 5.42 10.29 -2.83
CA THR A 49 5.17 10.21 -1.38
C THR A 49 3.87 10.91 -0.94
N LEU A 50 3.40 11.89 -1.72
CA LEU A 50 2.12 12.58 -1.56
C LEU A 50 0.88 11.69 -1.32
N PRO A 51 0.73 10.52 -1.98
CA PRO A 51 -0.49 9.73 -1.88
C PRO A 51 -0.64 9.08 -0.50
N LEU A 52 0.43 8.99 0.31
CA LEU A 52 0.35 8.57 1.71
C LEU A 52 -0.57 9.46 2.55
N ALA A 53 -0.58 10.77 2.25
CA ALA A 53 -1.43 11.73 2.95
C ALA A 53 -2.90 11.65 2.51
N VAL A 54 -3.17 11.20 1.27
CA VAL A 54 -4.51 11.25 0.64
C VAL A 54 -5.15 9.86 0.48
N ARG A 55 -4.42 8.78 0.81
CA ARG A 55 -4.86 7.39 0.53
C ARG A 55 -6.19 6.99 1.15
N ARG A 56 -6.57 7.59 2.27
CA ARG A 56 -7.79 7.23 3.00
C ARG A 56 -9.03 7.96 2.49
N THR A 57 -8.85 9.16 1.91
CA THR A 57 -9.94 9.99 1.39
C THR A 57 -10.21 9.70 -0.08
N HIS A 58 -9.18 9.47 -0.90
CA HIS A 58 -9.33 9.20 -2.33
C HIS A 58 -8.45 8.02 -2.80
N PRO A 59 -8.94 6.78 -2.65
CA PRO A 59 -8.17 5.60 -3.01
C PRO A 59 -7.65 5.55 -4.46
N PRO A 60 -8.38 6.01 -5.50
CA PRO A 60 -7.85 6.03 -6.86
C PRO A 60 -6.63 6.94 -7.02
N ILE A 61 -6.65 8.11 -6.36
CA ILE A 61 -5.54 9.08 -6.38
C ILE A 61 -4.30 8.46 -5.74
N SER A 62 -4.49 7.60 -4.74
CA SER A 62 -3.40 6.87 -4.08
C SER A 62 -2.62 5.94 -5.01
N VAL A 63 -3.17 5.60 -6.17
CA VAL A 63 -2.54 4.73 -7.18
C VAL A 63 -1.97 5.53 -8.33
N VAL A 64 -2.72 6.52 -8.82
CA VAL A 64 -2.33 7.31 -10.01
C VAL A 64 -1.15 8.25 -9.70
N VAL A 65 -1.19 8.93 -8.55
CA VAL A 65 -0.17 9.93 -8.19
C VAL A 65 1.22 9.32 -7.95
N PRO A 66 1.38 8.17 -7.26
CA PRO A 66 2.70 7.57 -7.14
C PRO A 66 3.21 6.96 -8.44
N LEU A 67 2.33 6.48 -9.33
CA LEU A 67 2.72 6.06 -10.67
C LEU A 67 3.23 7.23 -11.50
N ALA A 68 2.56 8.38 -11.44
CA ALA A 68 3.03 9.61 -12.08
C ALA A 68 4.39 10.07 -11.52
N GLY A 69 4.56 10.01 -10.19
CA GLY A 69 5.84 10.30 -9.53
C GLY A 69 6.96 9.36 -9.99
N ALA A 70 6.71 8.05 -10.03
CA ALA A 70 7.65 7.05 -10.53
C ALA A 70 7.99 7.27 -12.01
N ALA A 71 7.02 7.65 -12.84
CA ALA A 71 7.25 8.00 -14.24
C ALA A 71 8.16 9.24 -14.37
N MET A 72 8.00 10.25 -13.51
CA MET A 72 8.89 11.42 -13.49
C MET A 72 10.32 11.06 -13.05
N VAL A 73 10.47 10.17 -12.06
CA VAL A 73 11.80 9.68 -11.66
C VAL A 73 12.45 8.87 -12.79
N PHE A 74 11.66 8.07 -13.52
CA PHE A 74 12.14 7.36 -14.70
C PHE A 74 12.57 8.31 -15.83
N LEU A 75 11.81 9.38 -16.07
CA LEU A 75 12.14 10.42 -17.05
C LEU A 75 13.38 11.24 -16.67
N ALA A 76 13.80 11.20 -15.40
CA ALA A 76 15.07 11.78 -14.94
C ALA A 76 16.29 10.86 -15.24
N GLU A 77 16.15 9.89 -16.15
CA GLU A 77 17.19 8.99 -16.67
C GLU A 77 17.88 8.13 -15.60
N ARG A 78 17.27 7.98 -14.41
CA ARG A 78 17.78 7.14 -13.33
C ARG A 78 17.30 5.70 -13.51
N LEU A 79 18.25 4.77 -13.44
CA LEU A 79 17.93 3.34 -13.33
C LEU A 79 17.15 3.08 -12.03
N PRO A 80 16.22 2.12 -12.01
CA PRO A 80 15.44 1.78 -10.81
C PRO A 80 16.30 1.50 -9.57
N VAL A 81 17.48 0.90 -9.76
CA VAL A 81 18.43 0.62 -8.66
C VAL A 81 18.85 1.89 -7.92
N ASP A 82 18.95 3.01 -8.63
CA ASP A 82 19.40 4.30 -8.09
C ASP A 82 18.24 5.19 -7.62
N TRP A 83 17.01 4.70 -7.66
CA TRP A 83 15.86 5.48 -7.24
C TRP A 83 15.90 5.72 -5.73
N PRO A 84 15.49 6.92 -5.28
CA PRO A 84 15.42 7.22 -3.86
C PRO A 84 14.61 6.18 -3.07
N LEU A 85 15.10 5.78 -1.90
CA LEU A 85 14.44 4.83 -1.00
C LEU A 85 13.01 5.27 -0.67
N ALA A 86 12.77 6.58 -0.63
CA ALA A 86 11.45 7.16 -0.43
C ALA A 86 10.42 6.67 -1.48
N VAL A 87 10.83 6.54 -2.74
CA VAL A 87 9.99 6.05 -3.84
C VAL A 87 9.66 4.57 -3.61
N TRP A 88 10.65 3.76 -3.26
CA TRP A 88 10.47 2.33 -2.99
C TRP A 88 9.56 2.05 -1.80
N ILE A 89 9.77 2.76 -0.69
CA ILE A 89 8.93 2.62 0.51
C ILE A 89 7.50 3.07 0.18
N SER A 90 7.33 4.18 -0.55
CA SER A 90 6.01 4.64 -0.95
C SER A 90 5.31 3.62 -1.87
N ALA A 91 6.02 3.06 -2.85
CA ALA A 91 5.50 2.02 -3.72
C ALA A 91 5.06 0.78 -2.94
N ALA A 92 5.86 0.32 -1.98
CA ALA A 92 5.52 -0.82 -1.12
C ALA A 92 4.26 -0.55 -0.28
N ILE A 93 4.12 0.66 0.29
CA ILE A 93 2.94 1.04 1.06
C ILE A 93 1.71 1.19 0.16
N CYS A 94 1.86 1.78 -1.03
CA CYS A 94 0.79 1.88 -2.02
C CYS A 94 0.31 0.49 -2.43
N PHE A 95 1.23 -0.42 -2.73
CA PHE A 95 0.93 -1.81 -3.07
C PHE A 95 0.21 -2.54 -1.95
N TYR A 96 0.69 -2.41 -0.70
CA TYR A 96 0.01 -2.94 0.47
C TYR A 96 -1.43 -2.41 0.61
N THR A 97 -1.62 -1.11 0.35
CA THR A 97 -2.93 -0.46 0.44
C THR A 97 -3.88 -0.98 -0.64
N LEU A 98 -3.41 -1.09 -1.88
CA LEU A 98 -4.11 -1.68 -3.02
C LEU A 98 -4.54 -3.12 -2.75
N LEU A 99 -3.61 -3.97 -2.29
CA LEU A 99 -3.92 -5.35 -1.93
C LEU A 99 -4.99 -5.42 -0.84
N GLY A 100 -5.00 -4.45 0.08
CA GLY A 100 -6.01 -4.29 1.12
C GLY A 100 -7.42 -3.96 0.59
N MET A 101 -7.56 -3.43 -0.62
CA MET A 101 -8.85 -3.01 -1.20
C MET A 101 -9.54 -4.09 -2.06
N ILE A 102 -8.78 -5.03 -2.62
CA ILE A 102 -9.30 -6.06 -3.56
C ILE A 102 -9.61 -7.38 -2.87
N ASP A 103 -10.47 -8.24 -3.38
CA ASP A 103 -10.77 -9.52 -2.71
C ASP A 103 -9.55 -10.40 -2.44
N ARG A 104 -9.63 -11.28 -1.42
CA ARG A 104 -8.52 -12.14 -1.00
C ARG A 104 -7.90 -12.92 -2.17
N ARG A 105 -8.73 -13.51 -3.04
CA ARG A 105 -8.27 -14.24 -4.23
C ARG A 105 -7.50 -13.32 -5.19
N LEU A 106 -8.03 -12.13 -5.47
CA LEU A 106 -7.39 -11.16 -6.36
C LEU A 106 -6.09 -10.61 -5.78
N ALA A 107 -6.01 -10.44 -4.46
CA ALA A 107 -4.78 -10.02 -3.78
C ALA A 107 -3.65 -11.03 -3.96
N TRP A 108 -3.94 -12.32 -3.84
CA TRP A 108 -2.97 -13.38 -4.10
C TRP A 108 -2.54 -13.45 -5.56
N VAL A 109 -3.48 -13.27 -6.51
CA VAL A 109 -3.16 -13.21 -7.94
C VAL A 109 -2.29 -11.99 -8.25
N ALA A 110 -2.63 -10.80 -7.74
CA ALA A 110 -1.86 -9.58 -7.94
C ALA A 110 -0.46 -9.68 -7.31
N GLY A 111 -0.37 -10.14 -6.07
CA GLY A 111 0.90 -10.38 -5.37
C GLY A 111 1.80 -11.39 -6.09
N GLY A 112 1.22 -12.53 -6.50
CA GLY A 112 1.90 -13.55 -7.27
C GLY A 112 2.36 -13.04 -8.64
N LEU A 113 1.51 -12.30 -9.35
CA LEU A 113 1.83 -11.73 -10.66
C LEU A 113 2.99 -10.74 -10.56
N VAL A 114 2.94 -9.81 -9.60
CA VAL A 114 4.04 -8.85 -9.37
C VAL A 114 5.33 -9.60 -9.07
N THR A 115 5.29 -10.57 -8.16
CA THR A 115 6.47 -11.38 -7.79
C THR A 115 7.05 -12.10 -9.02
N LEU A 116 6.21 -12.79 -9.80
CA LEU A 116 6.62 -13.51 -11.00
C LEU A 116 7.19 -12.57 -12.07
N LEU A 117 6.59 -11.39 -12.26
CA LEU A 117 7.11 -10.39 -13.18
C LEU A 117 8.50 -9.92 -12.75
N THR A 118 8.72 -9.63 -11.47
CA THR A 118 10.06 -9.26 -10.97
C THR A 118 11.09 -10.36 -11.15
N LEU A 119 10.75 -11.61 -10.86
CA LEU A 119 11.66 -12.74 -11.03
C LEU A 119 11.94 -13.00 -12.51
N GLY A 120 10.93 -12.87 -13.38
CA GLY A 120 11.10 -12.97 -14.83
C GLY A 120 12.00 -11.87 -15.39
N LEU A 121 11.87 -10.63 -14.89
CA LEU A 121 12.81 -9.55 -15.20
C LEU A 121 14.21 -9.86 -14.68
N GLY A 122 14.34 -10.49 -13.51
CA GLY A 122 15.63 -10.95 -12.96
C GLY A 122 16.29 -12.01 -13.82
N ALA A 123 15.53 -12.99 -14.29
CA ALA A 123 16.01 -14.03 -15.20
C ALA A 123 16.42 -13.45 -16.57
N SER A 124 15.67 -12.46 -17.08
CA SER A 124 16.04 -11.71 -18.28
C SER A 124 17.34 -10.93 -18.06
N ALA A 125 17.49 -10.23 -16.94
CA ALA A 125 18.71 -9.52 -16.59
C ALA A 125 19.93 -10.46 -16.50
N TRP A 126 19.75 -11.65 -15.92
CA TRP A 126 20.76 -12.71 -15.92
C TRP A 126 21.15 -13.12 -17.35
N TYR A 127 20.18 -13.35 -18.23
CA TYR A 127 20.42 -13.73 -19.63
C TYR A 127 21.22 -12.68 -20.42
N TYR A 128 21.01 -11.39 -20.13
CA TYR A 128 21.73 -10.28 -20.76
C TYR A 128 23.00 -9.84 -20.01
N ASN A 129 23.53 -10.65 -19.08
CA ASN A 129 24.70 -10.35 -18.24
C ASN A 129 24.61 -9.02 -17.47
N ARG A 130 23.41 -8.63 -17.05
CA ARG A 130 23.18 -7.45 -16.20
C ARG A 130 23.12 -7.84 -14.72
N GLU A 131 24.21 -8.43 -14.24
CA GLU A 131 24.30 -9.01 -12.90
C GLU A 131 24.05 -8.00 -11.78
N GLU A 132 24.39 -6.72 -12.00
CA GLU A 132 24.24 -5.63 -11.04
C GLU A 132 22.78 -5.40 -10.57
N ILE A 133 21.80 -5.68 -11.43
CA ILE A 133 20.37 -5.41 -11.16
C ILE A 133 19.68 -6.61 -10.49
N ILE A 134 20.29 -7.79 -10.55
CA ILE A 134 19.71 -9.06 -10.05
C ILE A 134 19.42 -9.04 -8.55
N PRO A 135 20.37 -8.67 -7.65
CA PRO A 135 20.08 -8.64 -6.21
C PRO A 135 18.94 -7.67 -5.89
N PHE A 136 18.85 -6.55 -6.63
CA PHE A 136 17.77 -5.58 -6.50
C PHE A 136 16.41 -6.19 -6.88
N LEU A 137 16.31 -6.89 -8.02
CA LEU A 137 15.06 -7.52 -8.46
C LEU A 137 14.61 -8.66 -7.52
N VAL A 138 15.56 -9.42 -6.98
CA VAL A 138 15.29 -10.44 -5.95
C VAL A 138 14.75 -9.78 -4.68
N ALA A 139 15.39 -8.71 -4.21
CA ALA A 139 14.91 -7.96 -3.05
C ALA A 139 13.48 -7.43 -3.27
N LEU A 140 13.18 -6.91 -4.47
CA LEU A 140 11.84 -6.41 -4.80
C LEU A 140 10.79 -7.54 -4.82
N ALA A 141 11.15 -8.71 -5.36
CA ALA A 141 10.28 -9.89 -5.33
C ALA A 141 9.99 -10.33 -3.89
N VAL A 142 11.00 -10.34 -3.02
CA VAL A 142 10.83 -10.67 -1.59
C VAL A 142 9.91 -9.65 -0.91
N VAL A 143 10.09 -8.35 -1.16
CA VAL A 143 9.22 -7.30 -0.61
C VAL A 143 7.78 -7.50 -1.07
N ALA A 144 7.54 -7.80 -2.36
CA ALA A 144 6.20 -8.06 -2.88
C ALA A 144 5.52 -9.24 -2.17
N VAL A 145 6.25 -10.35 -1.95
CA VAL A 145 5.75 -11.51 -1.19
C VAL A 145 5.43 -11.14 0.26
N VAL A 146 6.34 -10.46 0.95
CA VAL A 146 6.15 -10.05 2.36
C VAL A 146 4.95 -9.14 2.50
N VAL A 147 4.80 -8.14 1.62
CA VAL A 147 3.66 -7.22 1.62
C VAL A 147 2.34 -7.95 1.35
N THR A 148 2.35 -8.92 0.44
CA THR A 148 1.17 -9.76 0.15
C THR A 148 0.76 -10.57 1.38
N LEU A 149 1.72 -11.23 2.04
CA LEU A 149 1.48 -11.97 3.29
C LEU A 149 0.96 -11.06 4.41
N LEU A 150 1.56 -9.88 4.59
CA LEU A 150 1.14 -8.91 5.60
C LEU A 150 -0.31 -8.49 5.38
N SER A 151 -0.71 -8.30 4.11
CA SER A 151 -2.08 -7.94 3.76
C SER A 151 -3.08 -9.06 4.10
N ASP A 152 -2.70 -10.33 3.89
CA ASP A 152 -3.51 -11.50 4.23
C ASP A 152 -3.66 -11.66 5.76
N VAL A 153 -2.57 -11.50 6.51
CA VAL A 153 -2.57 -11.55 7.99
C VAL A 153 -3.49 -10.47 8.57
N ARG A 154 -3.43 -9.24 8.03
CA ARG A 154 -4.33 -8.16 8.46
C ARG A 154 -5.79 -8.53 8.24
N ARG A 155 -6.13 -9.11 7.09
CA ARG A 155 -7.51 -9.54 6.77
C ARG A 155 -8.00 -10.62 7.72
N SER A 156 -7.18 -11.64 7.93
CA SER A 156 -7.51 -12.72 8.88
C SER A 156 -7.80 -12.18 10.28
N ARG A 157 -7.01 -11.22 10.78
CA ARG A 157 -7.27 -10.57 12.08
C ARG A 157 -8.60 -9.82 12.10
N THR A 158 -8.93 -9.09 11.04
CA THR A 158 -10.20 -8.37 10.96
C THR A 158 -11.40 -9.31 10.89
N GLU A 159 -11.30 -10.44 10.21
CA GLU A 159 -12.33 -11.48 10.16
C GLU A 159 -12.55 -12.10 11.55
N VAL A 160 -11.47 -12.50 12.23
CA VAL A 160 -11.55 -13.05 13.60
C VAL A 160 -12.21 -12.07 14.57
N THR A 161 -11.88 -10.78 14.47
CA THR A 161 -12.45 -9.75 15.33
C THR A 161 -13.95 -9.57 15.08
N ARG A 162 -14.39 -9.62 13.80
CA ARG A 162 -15.82 -9.56 13.44
C ARG A 162 -16.59 -10.78 13.92
N VAL A 163 -16.04 -11.98 13.77
CA VAL A 163 -16.67 -13.22 14.25
C VAL A 163 -16.82 -13.19 15.77
N ARG A 164 -15.79 -12.75 16.50
CA ARG A 164 -15.87 -12.59 17.96
C ARG A 164 -16.95 -11.60 18.37
N ALA A 165 -17.05 -10.45 17.70
CA ALA A 165 -18.09 -9.47 17.98
C ALA A 165 -19.49 -10.06 17.73
N SER A 166 -19.70 -10.75 16.60
CA SER A 166 -20.96 -11.40 16.28
C SER A 166 -21.36 -12.47 17.31
N ASN A 167 -20.40 -13.26 17.79
CA ASN A 167 -20.67 -14.29 18.81
C ASN A 167 -21.03 -13.70 20.17
N VAL A 168 -20.45 -12.55 20.54
CA VAL A 168 -20.82 -11.85 21.78
C VAL A 168 -22.24 -11.28 21.67
N GLU A 169 -22.63 -10.78 20.50
CA GLU A 169 -24.00 -10.29 20.23
C GLU A 169 -25.02 -11.45 20.36
N THR A 170 -24.77 -12.59 19.71
CA THR A 170 -25.68 -13.74 19.77
C THR A 170 -25.80 -14.32 21.18
N LEU A 171 -24.71 -14.37 21.95
CA LEU A 171 -24.75 -14.79 23.35
C LEU A 171 -25.56 -13.81 24.22
N ARG A 172 -25.48 -12.50 23.95
CA ARG A 172 -26.30 -11.50 24.65
C ARG A 172 -27.78 -11.63 24.31
N GLU A 173 -28.12 -11.88 23.05
CA GLU A 173 -29.51 -12.12 22.64
C GLU A 173 -30.08 -13.40 23.28
N GLN A 174 -29.29 -14.46 23.34
CA GLN A 174 -29.68 -15.70 24.02
C GLN A 174 -29.89 -15.49 25.53
N ALA A 175 -29.00 -14.76 26.19
CA ALA A 175 -29.15 -14.41 27.61
C ALA A 175 -30.42 -13.57 27.85
N ALA A 176 -30.68 -12.58 27.00
CA ALA A 176 -31.88 -11.74 27.09
C ALA A 176 -33.17 -12.52 26.81
N MET A 177 -33.14 -13.57 25.98
CA MET A 177 -34.28 -14.47 25.79
C MET A 177 -34.49 -15.40 26.98
N ALA A 178 -33.42 -15.88 27.60
CA ALA A 178 -33.50 -16.69 28.82
C ALA A 178 -34.05 -15.89 30.02
N GLU A 179 -33.77 -14.59 30.10
CA GLU A 179 -34.35 -13.70 31.13
C GLU A 179 -35.85 -13.41 30.93
N ARG A 180 -36.38 -13.64 29.72
CA ARG A 180 -37.79 -13.37 29.37
C ARG A 180 -38.67 -14.61 29.35
N ALA A 181 -38.08 -15.80 29.46
CA ALA A 181 -38.77 -17.09 29.49
C ALA A 181 -39.08 -17.51 30.93
#